data_AF-A0A0S8JU35-F1
#
_entry.id   AF-A0A0S8JU35-F1
#
_cell.length_a   1.000
_cell.length_b   1.000
_cell.length_c   1.000
_cell.angle_alpha   90.00
_cell.angle_beta   90.00
_cell.angle_gamma   90.00
#
_symmetry.space_group_name_H-M   'P 1'
#
loop_
_entity.id
_entity.type
_entity.pdbx_description
1 polymer ?
#
loop_
_entity_poly.entity_id
_entity_poly.type
_entity_poly.pdbx_seq_one_letter_code
_entity_poly.pdbx_strand_id
1 'polypeptide(L)'
;MFEIMNEFLVTGGLLGMSIILILGIIILLISILATARRIKHQEYSLLDEKLMLSIKSLGGIACLTGLFFQTLGLYLAFQAIQAAADISSIIVMKGVFVSFYSTFFGLGVFLVSMIIWYILKVTAGNKAK
;
A
#
# COMPACT_ATOMS: atom_id res chain seq x y z
N MET A 1 3.78 -16.22 -13.31
CA MET A 1 3.95 -14.98 -12.50
C MET A 1 2.94 -13.91 -12.89
N PHE A 2 2.78 -13.59 -14.18
CA PHE A 2 1.78 -12.61 -14.65
C PHE A 2 0.32 -13.04 -14.35
N GLU A 3 0.00 -14.32 -14.54
CA GLU A 3 -1.34 -14.88 -14.23
C GLU A 3 -1.66 -14.79 -12.73
N ILE A 4 -0.71 -15.16 -11.87
CA ILE A 4 -0.84 -15.08 -10.41
C ILE A 4 -1.08 -13.63 -9.95
N MET A 5 -0.38 -12.67 -10.56
CA MET A 5 -0.58 -11.24 -10.30
C MET A 5 -1.98 -10.78 -10.73
N ASN A 6 -2.42 -11.19 -11.92
CA ASN A 6 -3.73 -10.81 -12.42
C ASN A 6 -4.86 -11.38 -11.54
N GLU A 7 -4.73 -12.64 -11.13
CA GLU A 7 -5.69 -13.29 -10.24
C GLU A 7 -5.76 -12.61 -8.87
N PHE A 8 -4.62 -12.22 -8.30
CA PHE A 8 -4.57 -11.48 -7.03
C PHE A 8 -5.21 -10.08 -7.12
N LEU A 9 -4.93 -9.33 -8.19
CA LEU A 9 -5.50 -8.00 -8.43
C LEU A 9 -7.01 -8.04 -8.71
N VAL A 10 -7.45 -9.03 -9.49
CA VAL A 10 -8.88 -9.20 -9.83
C VAL A 10 -9.65 -9.66 -8.61
N THR A 11 -9.11 -10.62 -7.85
CA THR A 11 -9.80 -11.15 -6.66
C THR A 11 -9.96 -10.07 -5.59
N GLY A 12 -8.90 -9.32 -5.25
CA GLY A 12 -8.97 -8.28 -4.21
C GLY A 12 -9.66 -6.96 -4.63
N GLY A 13 -10.23 -6.90 -5.84
CA GLY A 13 -10.80 -5.69 -6.41
C GLY A 13 -9.78 -4.89 -7.22
N LEU A 14 -9.95 -4.90 -8.55
CA LEU A 14 -8.99 -4.35 -9.51
C LEU A 14 -8.61 -2.89 -9.22
N LEU A 15 -9.60 -2.03 -8.91
CA LEU A 15 -9.37 -0.61 -8.69
C LEU A 15 -8.55 -0.34 -7.42
N GLY A 16 -8.95 -0.90 -6.28
CA GLY A 16 -8.24 -0.66 -5.02
C GLY A 16 -6.83 -1.21 -5.04
N MET A 17 -6.68 -2.43 -5.54
CA MET A 17 -5.38 -3.12 -5.58
C MET A 17 -4.41 -2.44 -6.56
N SER A 18 -4.87 -2.00 -7.73
CA SER A 18 -4.02 -1.30 -8.70
C SER A 18 -3.52 0.05 -8.20
N ILE A 19 -4.36 0.84 -7.51
CA ILE A 19 -3.93 2.11 -6.90
C ILE A 19 -2.86 1.87 -5.84
N ILE A 20 -3.06 0.89 -4.95
CA ILE A 20 -2.07 0.55 -3.92
C ILE A 20 -0.76 0.06 -4.55
N LEU A 21 -0.83 -0.73 -5.63
CA LEU A 21 0.35 -1.19 -6.36
C LEU A 21 1.13 -0.03 -6.98
N ILE A 22 0.43 0.92 -7.62
CA ILE A 22 1.06 2.12 -8.20
C ILE A 22 1.75 2.94 -7.11
N LEU A 23 1.10 3.14 -5.96
CA LEU A 23 1.73 3.80 -4.81
C LEU A 23 2.99 3.06 -4.35
N GLY A 24 2.94 1.74 -4.27
CA GLY A 24 4.10 0.89 -3.95
C GLY A 24 5.25 1.08 -4.95
N ILE A 25 4.97 1.10 -6.25
CA ILE A 25 5.97 1.34 -7.30
C ILE A 25 6.58 2.74 -7.16
N ILE A 26 5.76 3.77 -6.94
CA ILE A 26 6.25 5.15 -6.72
C ILE A 26 7.15 5.21 -5.49
N ILE A 27 6.75 4.57 -4.38
CA ILE A 27 7.57 4.48 -3.16
C ILE A 27 8.92 3.83 -3.47
N LEU A 28 8.94 2.72 -4.22
CA LEU A 28 10.19 2.06 -4.61
C LEU A 28 11.09 2.96 -5.45
N LEU A 29 10.55 3.67 -6.45
CA LEU A 29 11.31 4.61 -7.27
C LEU A 29 11.91 5.75 -6.43
N ILE A 30 11.11 6.37 -5.56
CA ILE A 30 11.57 7.43 -4.66
C ILE A 30 12.65 6.90 -3.70
N SER A 31 12.49 5.67 -3.21
CA SER A 31 13.44 5.03 -2.30
C SER A 31 14.81 4.77 -2.96
N ILE A 32 14.80 4.34 -4.22
CA ILE A 32 16.02 4.16 -5.02
C ILE A 32 16.70 5.52 -5.23
N LEU A 33 15.95 6.56 -5.60
CA LEU A 33 16.48 7.91 -5.79
C LEU A 33 17.08 8.49 -4.50
N ALA A 34 16.37 8.37 -3.37
CA ALA A 34 16.84 8.81 -2.06
C ALA A 34 18.13 8.10 -1.66
N THR A 35 18.21 6.79 -1.89
CA THR A 35 19.40 5.99 -1.58
C THR A 35 20.58 6.36 -2.49
N ALA A 36 20.36 6.47 -3.80
CA ALA A 36 21.42 6.82 -4.76
C ALA A 36 22.01 8.21 -4.49
N ARG A 37 21.16 9.20 -4.17
CA ARG A 37 21.61 10.55 -3.81
C ARG A 37 22.46 10.55 -2.54
N ARG A 38 22.09 9.73 -1.56
CA ARG A 38 22.84 9.57 -0.30
C ARG A 38 24.21 8.92 -0.45
N ILE A 39 24.35 8.02 -1.43
CA ILE A 39 25.65 7.42 -1.76
C ILE A 39 26.54 8.45 -2.46
N LYS A 40 25.97 9.27 -3.34
CA LYS A 40 26.71 10.25 -4.15
C LYS A 40 27.04 11.55 -3.41
N HIS A 41 26.14 12.05 -2.58
CA HIS A 41 26.27 13.30 -1.84
C HIS A 41 26.32 12.99 -0.34
N GLN A 42 27.41 13.39 0.32
CA GLN A 42 27.59 13.12 1.75
C GLN A 42 26.83 14.11 2.64
N GLU A 43 26.49 15.28 2.11
CA GLU A 43 25.74 16.30 2.85
C GLU A 43 24.23 16.09 2.71
N TYR A 44 23.54 16.13 3.85
CA TYR A 44 22.09 16.01 3.93
C TYR A 44 21.43 17.27 3.37
N SER A 45 20.63 17.12 2.30
CA SER A 45 19.94 18.24 1.64
C SER A 45 18.46 18.30 2.01
N LEU A 46 17.86 19.50 1.89
CA LEU A 46 16.39 19.69 2.00
C LEU A 46 15.59 18.76 1.08
N LEU A 47 16.16 18.37 -0.07
CA LEU A 47 15.52 17.45 -1.00
C LEU A 47 15.48 16.02 -0.45
N ASP A 48 16.48 15.59 0.34
CA ASP A 48 16.49 14.26 0.97
C ASP A 48 15.42 14.15 2.05
N GLU A 49 15.22 15.22 2.82
CA GLU A 49 14.14 15.33 3.78
C GLU A 49 12.77 15.20 3.10
N LYS A 50 12.57 15.92 1.98
CA LYS A 50 11.34 15.85 1.19
C LYS A 50 11.09 14.43 0.65
N LEU A 51 12.10 13.77 0.09
CA LEU A 51 11.98 12.40 -0.44
C LEU A 51 11.63 11.40 0.68
N MET A 52 12.28 11.52 1.84
CA MET A 52 11.97 10.68 3.01
C MET A 52 10.55 10.92 3.52
N LEU A 53 10.11 12.18 3.60
CA LEU A 53 8.74 12.52 3.96
C LEU A 53 7.74 11.93 2.95
N SER A 54 8.03 12.02 1.65
CA SER A 54 7.20 11.43 0.60
C SER A 54 7.06 9.91 0.75
N ILE A 55 8.14 9.18 1.04
CA ILE A 55 8.09 7.72 1.27
C ILE A 55 7.09 7.39 2.37
N LYS A 56 7.22 8.06 3.53
CA LYS A 56 6.36 7.85 4.70
C LYS A 56 4.90 8.22 4.39
N SER A 57 4.67 9.40 3.81
CA SER A 57 3.33 9.90 3.52
C SER A 57 2.61 9.05 2.48
N LEU A 58 3.28 8.64 1.41
CA LEU A 58 2.71 7.75 0.39
C LEU A 58 2.39 6.37 0.95
N GLY A 59 3.22 5.84 1.86
CA GLY A 59 2.89 4.61 2.58
C GLY A 59 1.61 4.77 3.40
N GLY A 60 1.46 5.88 4.11
CA GLY A 60 0.23 6.20 4.85
C GLY A 60 -1.00 6.28 3.95
N ILE A 61 -0.87 6.93 2.78
CA ILE A 61 -1.92 6.99 1.77
C ILE A 61 -2.29 5.58 1.28
N ALA A 62 -1.31 4.70 1.01
CA ALA A 62 -1.57 3.33 0.59
C ALA A 62 -2.39 2.54 1.64
N CYS A 63 -2.07 2.71 2.93
CA CYS A 63 -2.86 2.12 4.02
C CYS A 63 -4.30 2.66 4.03
N LEU A 64 -4.48 3.99 3.95
CA LEU A 64 -5.81 4.61 3.91
C LEU A 64 -6.61 4.17 2.70
N THR A 65 -5.98 4.04 1.52
CA THR A 65 -6.61 3.50 0.32
C THR A 65 -7.08 2.07 0.54
N GLY A 66 -6.26 1.20 1.15
CA GLY A 66 -6.66 -0.16 1.50
C GLY A 66 -7.89 -0.22 2.40
N LEU A 67 -7.93 0.61 3.44
CA LEU A 67 -9.08 0.71 4.34
C LEU A 67 -10.33 1.28 3.64
N PHE A 68 -10.16 2.24 2.75
CA PHE A 68 -11.25 2.81 1.97
C PHE A 68 -11.89 1.76 1.05
N PHE A 69 -11.08 1.03 0.27
CA PHE A 69 -11.62 0.01 -0.63
C PHE A 69 -12.20 -1.20 0.11
N GLN A 70 -11.69 -1.52 1.29
CA GLN A 70 -12.30 -2.51 2.20
C GLN A 70 -13.72 -2.14 2.57
N THR A 71 -13.91 -0.92 3.08
CA THR A 71 -15.22 -0.44 3.54
C THR A 71 -16.21 -0.33 2.38
N LEU A 72 -15.74 0.12 1.22
CA LEU A 72 -16.54 0.13 -0.02
C LEU A 72 -16.92 -1.28 -0.48
N GLY A 73 -15.98 -2.23 -0.42
CA GLY A 73 -16.23 -3.63 -0.78
C GLY A 73 -17.26 -4.29 0.13
N LEU A 74 -17.16 -4.06 1.45
CA LEU A 74 -18.16 -4.53 2.41
C LEU A 74 -19.52 -3.89 2.19
N TYR A 75 -19.58 -2.59 1.92
CA TYR A 75 -20.84 -1.89 1.61
C TYR A 75 -21.56 -2.53 0.41
N LEU A 76 -20.84 -2.77 -0.69
CA LEU A 76 -21.40 -3.41 -1.88
C LEU A 76 -21.83 -4.86 -1.60
N ALA A 77 -21.04 -5.61 -0.84
CA ALA A 77 -21.39 -6.97 -0.44
C ALA A 77 -22.68 -7.01 0.40
N PHE A 78 -22.83 -6.12 1.38
CA PHE A 78 -24.05 -6.04 2.20
C PHE A 78 -25.27 -5.60 1.41
N GLN A 79 -25.12 -4.68 0.45
CA GLN A 79 -26.20 -4.30 -0.45
C GLN A 79 -26.68 -5.49 -1.29
N ALA A 80 -25.76 -6.29 -1.83
CA ALA A 80 -26.10 -7.49 -2.59
C ALA A 80 -26.80 -8.55 -1.72
N ILE A 81 -26.37 -8.70 -0.46
CA ILE A 81 -27.00 -9.61 0.50
C ILE A 81 -28.43 -9.17 0.83
N GLN A 82 -28.66 -7.88 1.04
CA GLN A 82 -29.99 -7.35 1.32
C GLN A 82 -30.96 -7.53 0.14
N ALA A 83 -30.47 -7.42 -1.09
CA ALA A 83 -31.28 -7.59 -2.29
C ALA A 83 -31.60 -9.06 -2.63
N ALA A 84 -30.84 -10.00 -2.07
CA ALA A 84 -31.05 -11.43 -2.30
C ALA A 84 -32.09 -11.99 -1.32
N ALA A 85 -33.11 -12.67 -1.84
CA ALA A 85 -34.15 -13.31 -1.00
C ALA A 85 -33.60 -14.52 -0.22
N ASP A 86 -32.64 -15.24 -0.79
CA ASP A 86 -31.99 -16.40 -0.16
C ASP A 86 -30.52 -16.44 -0.62
N ILE A 87 -29.59 -16.42 0.34
CA ILE A 87 -28.15 -16.42 0.05
C ILE A 87 -27.44 -17.38 1.00
N SER A 88 -26.58 -18.24 0.43
CA SER A 88 -25.82 -19.15 1.27
C SER A 88 -24.76 -18.42 2.10
N SER A 89 -24.62 -18.78 3.37
CA SER A 89 -23.66 -18.16 4.29
C SER A 89 -22.20 -18.30 3.81
N ILE A 90 -21.89 -19.34 3.04
CA ILE A 90 -20.54 -19.54 2.49
C ILE A 90 -20.18 -18.49 1.43
N ILE A 91 -21.15 -18.03 0.63
CA ILE A 91 -20.93 -16.97 -0.36
C ILE A 91 -20.68 -15.64 0.35
N VAL A 92 -21.46 -15.35 1.40
CA VAL A 92 -21.29 -14.16 2.24
C VAL A 92 -19.89 -14.11 2.84
N MET A 93 -19.45 -15.20 3.48
CA MET A 93 -18.12 -15.25 4.10
C MET A 93 -17.01 -15.08 3.07
N LYS A 94 -17.14 -15.65 1.87
CA LYS A 94 -16.16 -15.43 0.79
C LYS A 94 -16.05 -13.96 0.42
N GLY A 95 -17.16 -13.25 0.25
CA GLY A 95 -17.16 -11.82 -0.05
C GLY A 95 -16.48 -10.99 1.06
N VAL A 96 -16.75 -11.33 2.32
CA VAL A 96 -16.09 -10.70 3.47
C VAL A 96 -14.58 -10.94 3.43
N PHE A 97 -14.10 -12.17 3.26
CA PHE A 97 -12.66 -12.45 3.21
C PHE A 97 -11.95 -11.74 2.05
N VAL A 98 -12.59 -11.73 0.88
CA VAL A 98 -12.02 -11.09 -0.32
C VAL A 98 -11.83 -9.59 -0.13
N SER A 99 -12.77 -8.92 0.56
CA SER A 99 -12.61 -7.48 0.82
C SER A 99 -11.26 -7.18 1.50
N PHE A 100 -10.87 -7.99 2.49
CA PHE A 100 -9.69 -7.76 3.34
C PHE A 100 -8.37 -7.74 2.57
N TYR A 101 -8.35 -8.25 1.34
CA TYR A 101 -7.15 -8.26 0.50
C TYR A 101 -6.64 -6.84 0.28
N SER A 102 -7.55 -5.88 0.02
CA SER A 102 -7.21 -4.47 -0.16
C SER A 102 -6.56 -3.86 1.09
N THR A 103 -7.08 -4.15 2.28
CA THR A 103 -6.52 -3.67 3.55
C THR A 103 -5.16 -4.29 3.82
N PHE A 104 -5.02 -5.62 3.70
CA PHE A 104 -3.73 -6.28 3.95
C PHE A 104 -2.66 -5.82 2.97
N PHE A 105 -3.03 -5.60 1.71
CA PHE A 105 -2.08 -5.11 0.71
C PHE A 105 -1.65 -3.66 1.01
N GLY A 106 -2.59 -2.78 1.35
CA GLY A 106 -2.29 -1.40 1.76
C GLY A 106 -1.41 -1.33 3.01
N LEU A 107 -1.71 -2.17 4.02
CA LEU A 107 -0.89 -2.32 5.22
C LEU A 107 0.52 -2.84 4.89
N GLY A 108 0.63 -3.83 4.01
CA GLY A 108 1.92 -4.35 3.56
C GLY A 108 2.79 -3.27 2.91
N VAL A 109 2.22 -2.49 2.00
CA VAL A 109 2.93 -1.35 1.36
C VAL A 109 3.35 -0.30 2.41
N PHE A 110 2.48 0.01 3.37
CA PHE A 110 2.80 0.93 4.45
C PHE A 110 3.95 0.43 5.34
N LEU A 111 3.93 -0.86 5.73
CA LEU A 111 4.99 -1.46 6.53
C LEU A 111 6.34 -1.38 5.81
N VAL A 112 6.38 -1.72 4.51
CA VAL A 112 7.59 -1.62 3.69
C VAL A 112 8.07 -0.16 3.60
N SER A 113 7.17 0.78 3.35
CA SER A 113 7.48 2.23 3.35
C SER A 113 8.10 2.70 4.67
N MET A 114 7.51 2.31 5.80
CA MET A 114 7.99 2.69 7.13
C MET A 114 9.37 2.12 7.43
N ILE A 115 9.64 0.87 7.04
CA ILE A 115 10.96 0.24 7.17
C ILE A 115 11.99 1.01 6.35
N ILE A 116 11.69 1.32 5.08
CA ILE A 116 12.60 2.08 4.21
C ILE A 116 12.88 3.46 4.79
N TRP A 117 11.83 4.19 5.18
CA TRP A 117 11.96 5.51 5.79
C TRP A 117 12.84 5.48 7.04
N TYR A 118 12.63 4.49 7.91
CA TYR A 118 13.39 4.34 9.15
C TYR A 118 14.87 4.07 8.88
N ILE A 119 15.19 3.15 7.95
CA ILE A 119 16.56 2.83 7.54
C ILE A 119 17.26 4.08 6.99
N LEU A 120 16.59 4.83 6.10
CA LEU A 120 17.10 6.08 5.56
C LEU A 120 17.33 7.12 6.66
N LYS A 121 16.43 7.22 7.64
CA LYS A 121 16.55 8.15 8.76
C LYS A 121 17.73 7.84 9.67
N VAL A 122 17.89 6.59 10.07
CA VAL A 122 19.00 6.16 10.95
C VAL A 122 20.36 6.41 10.26
N THR A 123 20.44 6.10 8.97
CA THR A 123 21.64 6.36 8.17
C THR A 123 21.92 7.87 7.98
N ALA A 124 20.95 8.75 8.27
CA ALA A 124 21.11 10.22 8.30
C ALA A 124 21.63 10.74 9.60
N GLY A 125 21.10 10.25 10.72
CA GLY A 125 21.61 10.63 12.04
C GLY A 125 23.07 10.25 12.24
N ASN A 126 23.51 9.12 11.69
CA ASN A 126 24.88 8.63 11.88
C ASN A 126 25.97 9.39 11.11
N LYS A 127 25.63 10.20 10.09
CA LYS A 127 26.61 10.98 9.32
C LYS A 127 26.68 12.47 9.70
N ALA A 128 25.79 12.92 10.58
CA ALA A 128 25.74 14.30 11.07
C ALA A 128 26.48 14.48 12.42
N LYS A 129 27.12 13.41 12.93
CA LYS A 129 28.09 13.42 14.03
C LYS A 129 29.45 13.10 13.45
#